data_AF-A0A928HNT4-F1
#
_entry.id   AF-A0A928HNT4-F1
#
_cell.length_a   1.000
_cell.length_b   1.000
_cell.length_c   1.000
_cell.angle_alpha   90.00
_cell.angle_beta   90.00
_cell.angle_gamma   90.00
#
_symmetry.space_group_name_H-M   'P 1'
#
loop_
_entity.id
_entity.type
_entity.pdbx_description
1 polymer ?
#
loop_
_entity_poly.entity_id
_entity_poly.type
_entity_poly.pdbx_seq_one_letter_code
_entity_poly.pdbx_strand_id
1 'polypeptide(L)'
;MNTHNDFFKDFFTTDFVSEYNHSNYIDNIDGKKFFRMDCSGFVNWCMAQMGYKRALVELRKFLQQHDFIKINRFYCRDFTFIHEHKNEFKHWHFTDTPTHGCILVVVFPDGNGHCMFVDKIIKNDKDKIQLRIIDSTRYPHKNDTRANGQTGIGIGDIEITYDNNGWIYDSQNPALPIRTADIYFVSATK
;
A
#
# COMPACT_ATOMS: atom_id res chain seq x y z
N MET A 1 9.98 -19.74 7.57
CA MET A 1 8.66 -19.68 6.90
C MET A 1 8.54 -18.31 6.25
N ASN A 2 8.58 -18.24 4.92
CA ASN A 2 8.46 -17.00 4.14
C ASN A 2 6.99 -16.63 4.00
N THR A 3 6.39 -16.05 5.04
CA THR A 3 4.92 -15.93 5.16
C THR A 3 4.26 -14.90 4.24
N HIS A 4 5.03 -14.07 3.54
CA HIS A 4 4.49 -13.07 2.61
C HIS A 4 4.34 -13.61 1.18
N ASN A 5 5.36 -14.34 0.70
CA ASN A 5 5.38 -14.93 -0.64
C ASN A 5 4.17 -15.85 -0.87
N ASP A 6 3.82 -16.64 0.15
CA ASP A 6 2.71 -17.58 0.03
C ASP A 6 1.36 -16.84 0.03
N PHE A 7 1.20 -15.78 0.84
CA PHE A 7 -0.08 -15.08 0.96
C PHE A 7 -0.56 -14.43 -0.35
N PHE A 8 0.27 -13.60 -0.99
CA PHE A 8 -0.17 -12.90 -2.21
C PHE A 8 -0.31 -13.86 -3.38
N LYS A 9 0.57 -14.85 -3.48
CA LYS A 9 0.45 -15.91 -4.48
C LYS A 9 -0.89 -16.64 -4.32
N ASP A 10 -1.23 -17.06 -3.10
CA ASP A 10 -2.49 -17.73 -2.82
C ASP A 10 -3.68 -16.80 -3.10
N PHE A 11 -3.62 -15.54 -2.65
CA PHE A 11 -4.66 -14.55 -2.90
C PHE A 11 -4.98 -14.39 -4.39
N PHE A 12 -3.97 -14.24 -5.24
CA PHE A 12 -4.17 -14.09 -6.69
C PHE A 12 -4.50 -15.41 -7.41
N THR A 13 -4.38 -16.57 -6.75
CA THR A 13 -4.93 -17.84 -7.27
C THR A 13 -6.41 -18.04 -6.93
N THR A 14 -6.95 -17.27 -5.98
CA THR A 14 -8.38 -17.30 -5.68
C THR A 14 -9.18 -16.51 -6.70
N ASP A 15 -10.35 -17.03 -7.08
CA ASP A 15 -11.31 -16.28 -7.90
C ASP A 15 -11.98 -15.21 -7.04
N PHE A 16 -11.70 -13.93 -7.34
CA PHE A 16 -12.29 -12.79 -6.66
C PHE A 16 -12.63 -11.68 -7.65
N VAL A 17 -13.54 -10.80 -7.25
CA VAL A 17 -13.81 -9.54 -7.93
C VAL A 17 -13.47 -8.40 -6.99
N SER A 18 -12.97 -7.30 -7.54
CA SER A 18 -12.65 -6.12 -6.75
C SER A 18 -13.05 -4.84 -7.45
N GLU A 19 -13.36 -3.82 -6.65
CA GLU A 19 -13.68 -2.46 -7.08
C GLU A 19 -13.07 -1.48 -6.08
N TYR A 20 -12.55 -0.36 -6.55
CA TYR A 20 -12.05 0.69 -5.67
C TYR A 20 -13.21 1.38 -4.94
N ASN A 21 -13.16 1.43 -3.60
CA ASN A 21 -14.21 2.09 -2.82
C ASN A 21 -13.75 2.56 -1.43
N HIS A 22 -14.08 3.78 -1.04
CA HIS A 22 -13.72 4.34 0.27
C HIS A 22 -14.49 3.74 1.46
N SER A 23 -15.62 3.08 1.22
CA SER A 23 -16.46 2.49 2.27
C SER A 23 -15.89 1.19 2.84
N ASN A 24 -14.99 0.51 2.12
CA ASN A 24 -14.26 -0.68 2.58
C ASN A 24 -15.15 -1.81 3.14
N TYR A 25 -15.60 -2.71 2.28
CA TYR A 25 -16.31 -3.90 2.71
C TYR A 25 -16.02 -5.09 1.81
N ILE A 26 -16.34 -6.28 2.31
CA ILE A 26 -16.13 -7.55 1.62
C ILE A 26 -17.44 -8.33 1.65
N ASP A 27 -17.91 -8.71 0.47
CA ASP A 27 -19.10 -9.53 0.29
C ASP A 27 -18.74 -10.90 -0.31
N ASN A 28 -19.71 -11.83 -0.25
CA ASN A 28 -19.67 -13.07 -0.99
C ASN A 28 -20.89 -13.11 -1.92
N ILE A 29 -20.65 -13.11 -3.23
CA ILE A 29 -21.69 -13.12 -4.26
C ILE A 29 -21.39 -14.32 -5.16
N ASP A 30 -22.35 -15.24 -5.27
CA ASP A 30 -22.24 -16.46 -6.08
C ASP A 30 -20.99 -17.29 -5.78
N GLY A 31 -20.59 -17.35 -4.50
CA GLY A 31 -19.42 -18.10 -4.05
C GLY A 31 -18.08 -17.38 -4.29
N LYS A 32 -18.08 -16.18 -4.88
CA LYS A 32 -16.90 -15.36 -5.12
C LYS A 32 -16.79 -14.25 -4.09
N LYS A 33 -15.56 -14.00 -3.61
CA LYS A 33 -15.30 -12.83 -2.76
C LYS A 33 -15.34 -11.56 -3.61
N PHE A 34 -16.12 -10.58 -3.15
CA PHE A 34 -16.19 -9.26 -3.76
C PHE A 34 -15.56 -8.24 -2.80
N PHE A 35 -14.46 -7.62 -3.23
CA PHE A 35 -13.73 -6.62 -2.43
C PHE A 35 -14.08 -5.20 -2.91
N ARG A 36 -14.71 -4.39 -2.06
CA ARG A 36 -14.88 -2.94 -2.30
C ARG A 36 -13.98 -2.18 -1.34
N MET A 37 -12.76 -1.84 -1.75
CA MET A 37 -11.77 -1.26 -0.83
C MET A 37 -10.91 -0.18 -1.47
N ASP A 38 -10.46 0.78 -0.66
CA ASP A 38 -9.41 1.73 -1.01
C ASP A 38 -8.03 1.16 -0.66
N CYS A 39 -6.96 1.88 -1.00
CA CYS A 39 -5.60 1.42 -0.78
C CYS A 39 -5.31 1.13 0.69
N SER A 40 -5.77 1.99 1.61
CA SER A 40 -5.53 1.84 3.05
C SER A 40 -6.33 0.69 3.64
N GLY A 41 -7.58 0.52 3.21
CA GLY A 41 -8.41 -0.61 3.60
C GLY A 41 -7.85 -1.94 3.13
N PHE A 42 -7.35 -1.99 1.90
CA PHE A 42 -6.68 -3.18 1.35
C PHE A 42 -5.41 -3.55 2.14
N VAL A 43 -4.54 -2.57 2.45
CA VAL A 43 -3.35 -2.82 3.29
C VAL A 43 -3.76 -3.30 4.68
N ASN A 44 -4.70 -2.62 5.34
CA ASN A 44 -5.19 -3.03 6.66
C ASN A 44 -5.77 -4.46 6.65
N TRP A 45 -6.54 -4.82 5.62
CA TRP A 45 -7.09 -6.17 5.48
C TRP A 45 -5.99 -7.22 5.27
N CYS A 46 -5.06 -7.00 4.34
CA CYS A 46 -3.95 -7.91 4.10
C CYS A 46 -3.11 -8.11 5.36
N MET A 47 -2.79 -7.03 6.07
CA MET A 47 -2.05 -7.11 7.34
C MET A 47 -2.78 -7.97 8.38
N ALA A 48 -4.11 -7.83 8.47
CA ALA A 48 -4.91 -8.65 9.38
C ALA A 48 -4.88 -10.13 8.98
N GLN A 49 -5.01 -10.45 7.68
CA GLN A 49 -4.93 -11.83 7.18
C GLN A 49 -3.55 -12.47 7.39
N MET A 50 -2.48 -11.69 7.19
CA MET A 50 -1.10 -12.16 7.37
C MET A 50 -0.68 -12.30 8.85
N GLY A 51 -1.53 -11.87 9.78
CA GLY A 51 -1.33 -12.03 11.23
C GLY A 51 -0.60 -10.90 11.92
N TYR A 52 -0.49 -9.70 11.33
CA TYR A 52 0.14 -8.50 11.92
C TYR A 52 -0.73 -7.83 13.00
N LYS A 53 -1.32 -8.63 13.88
CA LYS A 53 -2.32 -8.17 14.86
C LYS A 53 -1.73 -7.14 15.83
N ARG A 54 -0.49 -7.34 16.28
CA ARG A 54 0.18 -6.44 17.24
C ARG A 54 0.48 -5.08 16.61
N ALA A 55 1.07 -5.06 15.41
CA ALA A 55 1.32 -3.84 14.65
C ALA A 55 0.03 -3.03 14.41
N LEU A 56 -1.06 -3.70 14.02
CA LEU A 56 -2.36 -3.04 13.81
C LEU A 56 -2.97 -2.48 15.10
N VAL A 57 -2.83 -3.18 16.24
CA VAL A 57 -3.31 -2.68 17.54
C VAL A 57 -2.49 -1.50 18.03
N GLU A 58 -1.16 -1.57 17.90
CA GLU A 58 -0.25 -0.47 18.25
C GLU A 58 -0.61 0.79 17.47
N LEU A 59 -0.77 0.66 16.15
CA LEU A 59 -1.15 1.77 15.29
C LEU A 59 -2.50 2.38 15.67
N ARG A 60 -3.53 1.56 15.89
CA ARG A 60 -4.85 2.07 16.29
C ARG A 60 -4.80 2.82 17.62
N LYS A 61 -4.06 2.31 18.61
CA LYS A 61 -3.92 2.98 19.90
C LYS A 61 -3.26 4.35 19.77
N PHE A 62 -2.15 4.42 19.03
CA PHE A 62 -1.46 5.68 18.78
C PHE A 62 -2.39 6.68 18.09
N LEU A 63 -3.03 6.29 16.99
CA LEU A 63 -3.91 7.20 16.25
C LEU A 63 -5.14 7.65 17.04
N GLN A 64 -5.67 6.82 17.95
CA GLN A 64 -6.75 7.19 18.87
C GLN A 64 -6.28 8.17 19.95
N GLN A 65 -5.09 7.98 20.50
CA GLN A 65 -4.54 8.85 21.55
C GLN A 65 -4.28 10.27 21.07
N HIS A 66 -4.01 10.43 19.77
CA HIS A 66 -3.74 11.72 19.14
C HIS A 66 -4.95 12.28 18.36
N ASP A 67 -6.14 11.69 18.52
CA ASP A 67 -7.38 12.08 17.82
C ASP A 67 -7.26 12.13 16.29
N PHE A 68 -6.33 11.37 15.71
CA PHE A 68 -6.05 11.36 14.28
C PHE A 68 -7.06 10.52 13.48
N ILE A 69 -7.68 9.51 14.11
CA ILE A 69 -8.67 8.67 13.44
C ILE A 69 -10.07 8.79 14.06
N LYS A 70 -11.06 9.04 13.18
CA LYS A 70 -12.50 8.99 13.52
C LYS A 70 -13.14 7.63 13.24
N ILE A 71 -12.44 6.78 12.49
CA ILE A 71 -12.90 5.45 12.04
C ILE A 71 -11.82 4.45 12.49
N ASN A 72 -12.20 3.22 12.85
CA ASN A 72 -11.30 2.19 13.42
C ASN A 72 -10.28 1.59 12.40
N ARG A 73 -9.65 2.43 11.58
CA ARG A 73 -8.63 2.09 10.59
C ARG A 73 -7.68 3.27 10.36
N PHE A 74 -6.48 2.98 9.85
CA PHE A 74 -5.56 4.01 9.37
C PHE A 74 -5.84 4.37 7.89
N TYR A 75 -5.36 5.54 7.50
CA TYR A 75 -5.23 6.04 6.14
C TYR A 75 -3.77 6.12 5.73
N CYS A 76 -3.50 6.15 4.43
CA CYS A 76 -2.13 6.28 3.91
C CYS A 76 -1.37 7.47 4.53
N ARG A 77 -2.03 8.62 4.68
CA ARG A 77 -1.41 9.80 5.27
C ARG A 77 -1.02 9.61 6.73
N ASP A 78 -1.66 8.71 7.47
CA ASP A 78 -1.33 8.47 8.88
C ASP A 78 0.12 7.97 9.05
N PHE A 79 0.71 7.37 8.01
CA PHE A 79 2.11 6.94 8.02
C PHE A 79 3.10 8.10 8.16
N THR A 80 2.74 9.35 7.86
CA THR A 80 3.62 10.50 8.16
C THR A 80 3.78 10.66 9.68
N PHE A 81 2.68 10.55 10.43
CA PHE A 81 2.73 10.63 11.89
C PHE A 81 3.47 9.45 12.51
N ILE A 82 3.25 8.24 11.97
CA ILE A 82 4.03 7.06 12.39
C ILE A 82 5.52 7.29 12.11
N HIS A 83 5.87 7.88 10.97
CA HIS A 83 7.27 8.17 10.65
C HIS A 83 7.90 9.18 11.61
N GLU A 84 7.19 10.26 11.91
CA GLU A 84 7.62 11.30 12.86
C GLU A 84 7.84 10.72 14.27
N HIS A 85 7.00 9.76 14.68
CA HIS A 85 7.03 9.13 16.00
C HIS A 85 7.60 7.70 15.95
N LYS A 86 8.38 7.35 14.92
CA LYS A 86 8.79 5.95 14.63
C LYS A 86 9.51 5.27 15.80
N ASN A 87 10.18 6.04 16.66
CA ASN A 87 10.88 5.51 17.84
C ASN A 87 9.92 5.05 18.96
N GLU A 88 8.64 5.42 18.91
CA GLU A 88 7.61 4.98 19.85
C GLU A 88 6.96 3.66 19.44
N PHE A 89 7.13 3.25 18.17
CA PHE A 89 6.56 2.03 17.62
C PHE A 89 7.53 0.87 17.74
N LYS A 90 7.07 -0.22 18.36
CA LYS A 90 7.85 -1.46 18.51
C LYS A 90 7.68 -2.39 17.32
N HIS A 91 6.55 -2.32 16.64
CA HIS A 91 6.22 -3.28 15.60
C HIS A 91 6.40 -2.74 14.18
N TRP A 92 6.67 -1.44 14.01
CA TRP A 92 6.79 -0.78 12.72
C TRP A 92 8.23 -0.33 12.47
N HIS A 93 8.73 -0.61 11.28
CA HIS A 93 10.12 -0.33 10.90
C HIS A 93 10.16 0.38 9.55
N PHE A 94 10.71 1.58 9.54
CA PHE A 94 10.94 2.37 8.32
C PHE A 94 12.35 2.09 7.79
N THR A 95 12.46 1.95 6.47
CA THR A 95 13.72 1.68 5.76
C THR A 95 13.80 2.54 4.51
N ASP A 96 15.03 2.85 4.09
CA ASP A 96 15.30 3.56 2.84
C ASP A 96 15.37 2.61 1.64
N THR A 97 15.46 1.29 1.90
CA THR A 97 15.58 0.27 0.85
C THR A 97 14.30 -0.56 0.74
N PRO A 98 13.71 -0.68 -0.46
CA PRO A 98 12.54 -1.53 -0.67
C PRO A 98 12.90 -3.00 -0.45
N THR A 99 11.95 -3.77 0.08
CA THR A 99 12.03 -5.23 0.19
C THR A 99 10.71 -5.85 -0.23
N HIS A 100 10.72 -7.10 -0.70
CA HIS A 100 9.47 -7.81 -0.99
C HIS A 100 8.58 -7.86 0.26
N GLY A 101 7.29 -7.55 0.08
CA GLY A 101 6.28 -7.58 1.13
C GLY A 101 6.25 -6.35 2.04
N CYS A 102 7.20 -5.40 1.91
CA CYS A 102 7.09 -4.13 2.62
C CYS A 102 5.97 -3.27 2.02
N ILE A 103 5.41 -2.38 2.82
CA ILE A 103 4.45 -1.37 2.40
C ILE A 103 5.24 -0.19 1.84
N LEU A 104 4.99 0.16 0.59
CA LEU A 104 5.37 1.44 0.02
C LEU A 104 4.26 2.45 0.32
N VAL A 105 4.64 3.55 0.96
CA VAL A 105 3.79 4.70 1.26
C VAL A 105 4.25 5.87 0.42
N VAL A 106 3.33 6.48 -0.32
CA VAL A 106 3.52 7.65 -1.17
C VAL A 106 2.61 8.75 -0.66
N VAL A 107 3.16 9.85 -0.14
CA VAL A 107 2.37 10.96 0.38
C VAL A 107 2.58 12.18 -0.50
N PHE A 108 1.50 12.65 -1.14
CA PHE A 108 1.57 13.84 -1.98
C PHE A 108 1.34 15.12 -1.15
N PRO A 109 2.06 16.22 -1.42
CA PRO A 109 1.93 17.47 -0.68
C PRO A 109 0.49 18.02 -0.61
N ASP A 110 -0.22 17.96 -1.74
CA ASP A 110 -1.51 18.58 -1.98
C ASP A 110 -2.68 17.58 -2.04
N GLY A 111 -2.50 16.33 -1.56
CA GLY A 111 -3.57 15.34 -1.66
C GLY A 111 -3.47 14.13 -0.74
N ASN A 112 -4.41 13.20 -0.95
CA ASN A 112 -4.38 11.89 -0.31
C ASN A 112 -3.22 11.08 -0.88
N GLY A 113 -2.44 10.46 -0.01
CA GLY A 113 -1.37 9.56 -0.42
C GLY A 113 -1.90 8.22 -0.97
N HIS A 114 -0.98 7.37 -1.39
CA HIS A 114 -1.23 6.01 -1.83
C HIS A 114 -0.35 5.02 -1.06
N CYS A 115 -0.90 3.86 -0.68
CA CYS A 115 -0.12 2.83 0.01
C CYS A 115 -0.37 1.47 -0.64
N MET A 116 0.71 0.71 -0.80
CA MET A 116 0.74 -0.51 -1.59
C MET A 116 1.79 -1.47 -1.05
N PHE A 117 1.71 -2.75 -1.40
CA PHE A 117 2.77 -3.71 -1.09
C PHE A 117 3.76 -3.80 -2.24
N VAL A 118 5.05 -3.93 -1.93
CA VAL A 118 6.09 -4.22 -2.92
C VAL A 118 6.09 -5.71 -3.23
N ASP A 119 5.74 -6.08 -4.45
CA ASP A 119 5.80 -7.46 -4.95
C ASP A 119 7.19 -7.79 -5.52
N LYS A 120 7.77 -6.88 -6.30
CA LYS A 120 9.08 -7.13 -6.89
C LYS A 120 9.87 -5.86 -7.05
N ILE A 121 11.16 -5.95 -6.77
CA ILE A 121 12.13 -4.90 -7.12
C ILE A 121 12.62 -5.22 -8.53
N ILE A 122 12.22 -4.40 -9.51
CA ILE A 122 12.62 -4.55 -10.91
C ILE A 122 14.00 -3.91 -11.12
N LYS A 123 14.19 -2.72 -10.54
CA LYS A 123 15.45 -1.96 -10.57
C LYS A 123 15.58 -1.14 -9.29
N ASN A 124 16.81 -1.01 -8.78
CA ASN A 124 17.11 -0.18 -7.62
C ASN A 124 18.49 0.45 -7.79
N ASP A 125 18.52 1.63 -8.41
CA ASP A 125 19.72 2.44 -8.60
C ASP A 125 19.68 3.67 -7.67
N LYS A 126 20.76 4.46 -7.68
CA LYS A 126 20.92 5.64 -6.81
C LYS A 126 19.83 6.71 -7.00
N ASP A 127 19.37 6.90 -8.23
CA ASP A 127 18.44 7.95 -8.65
C ASP A 127 17.07 7.42 -9.08
N LYS A 128 16.89 6.09 -9.11
CA LYS A 128 15.73 5.46 -9.70
C LYS A 128 15.44 4.08 -9.12
N ILE A 129 14.20 3.89 -8.72
CA ILE A 129 13.65 2.62 -8.26
C ILE A 129 12.46 2.25 -9.17
N GLN A 130 12.47 1.05 -9.72
CA GLN A 130 11.33 0.48 -10.43
C GLN A 130 10.80 -0.71 -9.65
N LEU A 131 9.52 -0.68 -9.35
CA LEU A 131 8.87 -1.67 -8.50
C LEU A 131 7.65 -2.23 -9.20
N ARG A 132 7.40 -3.53 -9.00
CA ARG A 132 6.07 -4.11 -9.11
C ARG A 132 5.40 -4.01 -7.76
N ILE A 133 4.17 -3.52 -7.75
CA ILE A 133 3.38 -3.30 -6.55
C ILE A 133 2.04 -4.01 -6.63
N ILE A 134 1.49 -4.33 -5.46
CA ILE A 134 0.14 -4.85 -5.26
C ILE A 134 -0.66 -3.79 -4.49
N ASP A 135 -1.76 -3.34 -5.07
CA ASP A 135 -2.52 -2.22 -4.50
C ASP A 135 -4.02 -2.33 -4.76
N SER A 136 -4.79 -1.40 -4.18
CA SER A 136 -6.15 -1.09 -4.62
C SER A 136 -6.22 0.37 -5.06
N THR A 137 -6.52 0.64 -6.34
CA THR A 137 -6.57 2.00 -6.89
C THR A 137 -7.66 2.18 -7.94
N ARG A 138 -7.98 3.44 -8.25
CA ARG A 138 -8.89 3.86 -9.31
C ARG A 138 -8.26 3.82 -10.70
N TYR A 139 -6.93 3.81 -10.77
CA TYR A 139 -6.19 3.99 -12.01
C TYR A 139 -5.16 2.88 -12.16
N PRO A 140 -5.27 2.01 -13.18
CA PRO A 140 -4.30 0.94 -13.38
C PRO A 140 -2.90 1.49 -13.68
N HIS A 141 -1.87 0.72 -13.37
CA HIS A 141 -0.48 1.04 -13.64
C HIS A 141 0.00 0.49 -14.98
N LYS A 142 1.30 0.60 -15.27
CA LYS A 142 1.89 -0.12 -16.40
C LYS A 142 1.91 -1.62 -16.11
N ASN A 143 1.70 -2.44 -17.14
CA ASN A 143 1.67 -3.91 -17.02
C ASN A 143 0.67 -4.41 -15.98
N ASP A 144 -0.45 -3.70 -15.82
CA ASP A 144 -1.44 -4.01 -14.78
C ASP A 144 -2.18 -5.33 -15.05
N THR A 145 -2.45 -6.09 -14.00
CA THR A 145 -3.28 -7.30 -14.08
C THR A 145 -4.78 -7.00 -14.20
N ARG A 146 -5.21 -5.79 -13.84
CA ARG A 146 -6.59 -5.32 -14.03
C ARG A 146 -6.83 -5.08 -15.52
N ALA A 147 -7.94 -5.58 -16.05
CA ALA A 147 -8.30 -5.37 -17.45
C ALA A 147 -8.75 -3.91 -17.69
N ASN A 148 -8.46 -3.38 -18.88
CA ASN A 148 -8.87 -2.08 -19.44
C ASN A 148 -9.86 -1.23 -18.60
N GLY A 149 -9.31 -0.43 -17.68
CA GLY A 149 -10.09 0.56 -16.90
C GLY A 149 -10.79 0.03 -15.66
N GLN A 150 -10.61 -1.24 -15.30
CA GLN A 150 -11.07 -1.78 -14.02
C GLN A 150 -10.32 -1.11 -12.86
N THR A 151 -11.05 -0.86 -11.78
CA THR A 151 -10.53 -0.33 -10.52
C THR A 151 -10.50 -1.43 -9.47
N GLY A 152 -9.87 -1.19 -8.32
CA GLY A 152 -9.81 -2.15 -7.23
C GLY A 152 -8.43 -2.80 -7.15
N ILE A 153 -8.36 -4.06 -6.76
CA ILE A 153 -7.12 -4.74 -6.43
C ILE A 153 -6.40 -5.22 -7.68
N GLY A 154 -5.11 -4.93 -7.79
CA GLY A 154 -4.29 -5.35 -8.93
C GLY A 154 -2.81 -5.39 -8.63
N ILE A 155 -2.05 -5.84 -9.62
CA ILE A 155 -0.59 -5.83 -9.64
C ILE A 155 -0.15 -4.99 -10.83
N GLY A 156 0.80 -4.08 -10.65
CA GLY A 156 1.35 -3.32 -11.76
C GLY A 156 2.72 -2.73 -11.43
N ASP A 157 3.35 -2.13 -12.43
CA ASP A 157 4.70 -1.58 -12.33
C ASP A 157 4.65 -0.04 -12.17
N ILE A 158 5.46 0.48 -11.27
CA ILE A 158 5.62 1.91 -10.98
C ILE A 158 7.10 2.31 -11.02
N GLU A 159 7.33 3.63 -11.02
CA GLU A 159 8.66 4.20 -10.96
C GLU A 159 8.74 5.30 -9.90
N ILE A 160 9.85 5.30 -9.16
CA ILE A 160 10.20 6.33 -8.19
C ILE A 160 11.57 6.85 -8.62
N THR A 161 11.70 8.16 -8.81
CA THR A 161 12.98 8.80 -9.10
C THR A 161 13.35 9.78 -7.99
N TYR A 162 14.63 10.05 -7.86
CA TYR A 162 15.15 11.04 -6.91
C TYR A 162 15.89 12.11 -7.69
N ASP A 163 15.46 13.36 -7.53
CA ASP A 163 16.13 14.53 -8.07
C ASP A 163 16.56 15.50 -6.96
N ASN A 164 17.11 16.65 -7.34
CA ASN A 164 17.59 17.65 -6.38
C ASN A 164 16.46 18.28 -5.52
N ASN A 165 15.19 18.03 -5.84
CA ASN A 165 14.02 18.57 -5.16
C ASN A 165 13.27 17.53 -4.33
N GLY A 166 13.72 16.27 -4.33
CA GLY A 166 13.16 15.19 -3.52
C GLY A 166 12.74 13.97 -4.34
N TRP A 167 11.83 13.18 -3.78
CA TRP A 167 11.31 12.01 -4.46
C TRP A 167 10.18 12.37 -5.42
N ILE A 168 10.21 11.73 -6.59
CA ILE A 168 9.23 11.85 -7.64
C ILE A 168 8.59 10.48 -7.84
N TYR A 169 7.27 10.43 -7.73
CA TYR A 169 6.45 9.26 -7.99
C TYR A 169 5.83 9.32 -9.38
N ASP A 170 6.03 8.25 -10.16
CA ASP A 170 5.39 8.00 -11.43
C ASP A 170 4.61 6.67 -11.35
N SER A 171 3.28 6.77 -11.42
CA SER A 171 2.38 5.62 -11.49
C SER A 171 2.49 4.81 -12.79
N GLN A 172 3.22 5.35 -13.78
CA GLN A 172 3.33 4.88 -15.15
C GLN A 172 2.00 4.77 -15.90
N ASN A 173 0.94 5.39 -15.37
CA ASN A 173 -0.31 5.59 -16.08
C ASN A 173 -0.23 6.92 -16.87
N PRO A 174 -0.38 6.91 -18.20
CA PRO A 174 -0.27 8.12 -19.03
C PRO A 174 -1.35 9.16 -18.76
N ALA A 175 -2.46 8.79 -18.09
CA ALA A 175 -3.52 9.70 -17.70
C ALA A 175 -3.28 10.38 -16.34
N LEU A 176 -2.24 9.97 -15.59
CA LEU A 176 -1.91 10.55 -14.30
C LEU A 176 -0.62 11.38 -14.39
N PRO A 177 -0.55 12.51 -13.68
CA PRO A 177 0.67 13.30 -13.62
C PRO A 177 1.75 12.58 -12.82
N ILE A 178 2.99 12.83 -13.20
CA ILE A 178 4.18 12.57 -12.37
C ILE A 178 4.20 13.63 -11.26
N ARG A 179 4.46 13.22 -10.01
CA ARG A 179 4.29 14.10 -8.83
C ARG A 179 5.46 13.98 -7.86
N THR A 180 5.80 15.08 -7.22
CA THR A 180 6.64 15.03 -6.01
C THR A 180 5.87 14.35 -4.88
N ALA A 181 6.57 13.58 -4.05
CA ALA A 181 5.96 12.86 -2.93
C ALA A 181 6.99 12.61 -1.82
N ASP A 182 6.51 12.45 -0.58
CA ASP A 182 7.29 11.77 0.45
C ASP A 182 7.12 10.26 0.27
N ILE A 183 8.24 9.55 0.28
CA ILE A 183 8.29 8.10 0.07
C ILE A 183 8.80 7.41 1.32
N TYR A 184 8.05 6.41 1.78
CA TYR A 184 8.46 5.55 2.89
C TYR A 184 8.32 4.08 2.52
N PHE A 185 9.34 3.28 2.80
CA PHE A 185 9.22 1.83 2.84
C PHE A 185 9.06 1.38 4.28
N VAL A 186 7.97 0.66 4.56
CA VAL A 186 7.55 0.33 5.91
C VAL A 186 7.31 -1.16 6.03
N SER A 187 7.86 -1.78 7.06
CA SER A 187 7.60 -3.18 7.40
C SER A 187 7.02 -3.30 8.80
N ALA A 188 6.26 -4.37 9.03
CA ALA A 188 5.65 -4.67 10.31
C ALA A 188 6.13 -6.02 10.84
N THR A 189 6.14 -6.18 12.17
CA THR A 189 6.39 -7.47 12.84
C THR A 189 5.10 -8.05 13.42
N LYS A 190 5.04 -9.38 13.54
CA LYS A 190 3.84 -10.11 13.99
C LYS A 190 3.60 -10.03 15.51
#